data_AF-A0A4R1S039-F1
#
_entry.id   AF-A0A4R1S039-F1
#
_cell.length_a   1.000
_cell.length_b   1.000
_cell.length_c   1.000
_cell.angle_alpha   90.00
_cell.angle_beta   90.00
_cell.angle_gamma   90.00
#
_symmetry.space_group_name_H-M   'P 1'
#
loop_
_entity.id
_entity.type
_entity.pdbx_description
1 polymer ?
#
loop_
_entity_poly.entity_id
_entity_poly.type
_entity_poly.pdbx_seq_one_letter_code
_entity_poly.pdbx_strand_id
1 'polypeptide(L)'
;MNTIDLHGYSAAEAQLRLELHLLNALKHGERLVRIIHGQGKHSEHFPVIKSQVRRWLTESPFAREHIRLVYRGEDGSPYTLPNAGETIVELVNDDAPPSRQPALDFDEEEEREARRNAKALRSDRLRTARRRPPTRR
;
A
#
# COMPACT_ATOMS: atom_id res chain seq x y z
N MET A 1 -13.31 -0.84 -7.87
CA MET A 1 -11.94 -1.38 -7.70
C MET A 1 -12.06 -2.81 -7.22
N ASN A 2 -11.56 -3.76 -8.02
CA ASN A 2 -11.59 -5.18 -7.68
C ASN A 2 -10.70 -5.42 -6.44
N THR A 3 -11.16 -6.22 -5.46
CA THR A 3 -10.44 -6.45 -4.20
C THR A 3 -10.28 -7.94 -3.95
N ILE A 4 -9.06 -8.36 -3.58
CA ILE A 4 -8.78 -9.69 -3.04
C ILE A 4 -8.32 -9.58 -1.59
N ASP A 5 -8.84 -10.49 -0.78
CA ASP A 5 -8.44 -10.64 0.60
C ASP A 5 -7.60 -11.90 0.80
N LEU A 6 -6.38 -11.69 1.29
CA LEU A 6 -5.38 -12.71 1.55
C LEU A 6 -5.12 -12.87 3.06
N HIS A 7 -5.88 -12.19 3.94
CA HIS A 7 -5.68 -12.38 5.38
C HIS A 7 -5.98 -13.83 5.79
N GLY A 8 -5.19 -14.36 6.73
CA GLY A 8 -5.42 -15.67 7.33
C GLY A 8 -5.04 -16.87 6.46
N TYR A 9 -4.64 -16.69 5.21
CA TYR A 9 -4.14 -17.78 4.36
C TYR A 9 -2.66 -18.10 4.63
N SER A 10 -2.26 -19.32 4.29
CA SER A 10 -0.83 -19.65 4.21
C SER A 10 -0.17 -18.91 3.04
N ALA A 11 1.17 -18.77 3.08
CA ALA A 11 1.90 -18.08 2.02
C ALA A 11 1.69 -18.70 0.63
N ALA A 12 1.64 -20.04 0.55
CA ALA A 12 1.44 -20.77 -0.69
C ALA A 12 0.00 -20.57 -1.23
N GLU A 13 -1.01 -20.67 -0.37
CA GLU A 13 -2.40 -20.43 -0.76
C GLU A 13 -2.63 -18.98 -1.18
N ALA A 14 -2.04 -18.02 -0.45
CA ALA A 14 -2.15 -16.61 -0.75
C ALA A 14 -1.55 -16.28 -2.13
N GLN A 15 -0.41 -16.87 -2.47
CA GLN A 15 0.22 -16.70 -3.78
C GLN A 15 -0.66 -17.27 -4.90
N LEU A 16 -1.16 -18.50 -4.75
CA LEU A 16 -2.03 -19.14 -5.75
C LEU A 16 -3.30 -18.32 -5.98
N ARG A 17 -3.93 -17.84 -4.89
CA ARG A 17 -5.13 -16.99 -4.96
C ARG A 17 -4.84 -15.65 -5.61
N LEU A 18 -3.72 -15.03 -5.28
CA LEU A 18 -3.29 -13.77 -5.90
C LEU A 18 -3.16 -13.92 -7.41
N GLU A 19 -2.45 -14.95 -7.88
CA GLU A 19 -2.21 -15.19 -9.30
C GLU A 19 -3.51 -15.44 -10.07
N LEU A 20 -4.36 -16.35 -9.57
CA LEU A 20 -5.66 -16.63 -10.19
C LEU A 20 -6.55 -15.39 -10.25
N HIS A 21 -6.54 -14.56 -9.20
CA HIS A 21 -7.35 -13.35 -9.14
C HIS A 21 -6.88 -12.29 -10.12
N LEU A 22 -5.57 -12.08 -10.24
CA LEU A 22 -5.02 -11.12 -11.21
C LEU A 22 -5.24 -11.58 -12.65
N LEU A 23 -5.12 -12.88 -12.94
CA LEU A 23 -5.45 -13.44 -14.24
C LEU A 23 -6.93 -13.22 -14.60
N ASN A 24 -7.84 -13.43 -13.65
CA ASN A 24 -9.26 -13.15 -13.87
C ASN A 24 -9.51 -11.65 -14.05
N ALA A 25 -8.87 -10.79 -13.26
CA ALA A 25 -8.99 -9.35 -13.37
C ALA A 25 -8.57 -8.86 -14.77
N LEU A 26 -7.45 -9.36 -15.31
CA LEU A 26 -7.02 -9.07 -16.68
C LEU A 26 -8.05 -9.51 -17.72
N LYS A 27 -8.55 -10.76 -17.60
CA LYS A 27 -9.57 -11.29 -18.53
C LYS A 27 -10.86 -10.47 -18.53
N HIS A 28 -11.19 -9.85 -17.40
CA HIS A 28 -12.36 -8.99 -17.25
C HIS A 28 -12.07 -7.51 -17.56
N GLY A 29 -10.86 -7.15 -17.99
CA GLY A 29 -10.48 -5.78 -18.30
C GLY A 29 -10.43 -4.85 -17.08
N GLU A 30 -10.27 -5.40 -15.88
CA GLU A 30 -10.12 -4.64 -14.64
C GLU A 30 -8.79 -3.93 -14.61
N ARG A 31 -8.78 -2.62 -14.34
CA ARG A 31 -7.55 -1.82 -14.36
C ARG A 31 -6.84 -1.77 -13.02
N LEU A 32 -7.59 -1.94 -11.93
CA LEU A 32 -7.12 -1.72 -10.57
C LEU A 32 -7.54 -2.86 -9.68
N VAL A 33 -6.55 -3.49 -9.02
CA VAL A 33 -6.78 -4.54 -8.03
C VAL A 33 -6.19 -4.12 -6.69
N ARG A 34 -7.02 -4.22 -5.65
CA ARG A 34 -6.63 -4.01 -4.25
C ARG A 34 -6.34 -5.36 -3.61
N ILE A 35 -5.15 -5.52 -3.07
CA ILE A 35 -4.69 -6.73 -2.39
C ILE A 35 -4.64 -6.44 -0.90
N ILE A 36 -5.46 -7.11 -0.11
CA ILE A 36 -5.46 -7.00 1.35
C ILE A 36 -4.65 -8.18 1.89
N HIS A 37 -3.45 -7.94 2.38
CA HIS A 37 -2.58 -8.98 2.97
C HIS A 37 -2.48 -8.86 4.51
N GLY A 38 -3.12 -7.84 5.09
CA GLY A 38 -3.06 -7.54 6.53
C GLY A 38 -1.81 -6.78 6.95
N GLN A 39 -1.88 -6.08 8.10
CA GLN A 39 -0.81 -5.20 8.58
C GLN A 39 0.37 -5.93 9.23
N GLY A 40 0.24 -7.24 9.49
CA GLY A 40 1.31 -8.02 10.11
C GLY A 40 1.55 -7.75 11.60
N LYS A 41 0.61 -7.07 12.28
CA LYS A 41 0.74 -6.66 13.69
C LYS A 41 0.48 -7.78 14.71
N HIS A 42 0.02 -8.95 14.26
CA HIS A 42 -0.42 -10.06 15.11
C HIS A 42 0.24 -11.41 14.79
N SER A 43 1.21 -11.48 13.89
CA SER A 43 1.95 -12.73 13.70
C SER A 43 3.10 -12.82 14.70
N GLU A 44 3.09 -13.85 15.56
CA GLU A 44 4.21 -14.22 16.44
C GLU A 44 5.51 -14.46 15.65
N HIS A 45 5.40 -14.75 14.35
CA HIS A 45 6.49 -15.04 13.44
C HIS A 45 6.34 -14.28 12.11
N PHE A 46 6.70 -12.99 12.08
CA PHE A 46 6.88 -12.14 10.89
C PHE A 46 5.68 -12.00 9.92
N PRO A 47 5.56 -10.88 9.17
CA PRO A 47 4.47 -10.68 8.21
C PRO A 47 4.73 -11.42 6.89
N VAL A 48 4.57 -12.75 6.91
CA VAL A 48 4.93 -13.64 5.79
C VAL A 48 4.16 -13.32 4.50
N ILE A 49 2.85 -13.04 4.59
CA ILE A 49 2.04 -12.77 3.39
C ILE A 49 2.45 -11.45 2.73
N LYS A 50 2.69 -10.40 3.54
CA LYS A 50 3.11 -9.09 3.03
C LYS A 50 4.44 -9.16 2.29
N SER A 51 5.44 -9.84 2.85
CA SER A 51 6.74 -10.01 2.19
C SER A 51 6.63 -10.88 0.95
N GLN A 52 5.85 -11.98 1.01
CA GLN A 52 5.62 -12.87 -0.12
C GLN A 52 4.93 -12.16 -1.29
N VAL A 53 3.87 -11.39 -1.04
CA VAL A 53 3.15 -10.62 -2.06
C VAL A 53 4.10 -9.61 -2.71
N ARG A 54 4.86 -8.85 -1.93
CA ARG A 54 5.84 -7.89 -2.45
C ARG A 54 6.90 -8.54 -3.33
N ARG A 55 7.42 -9.69 -2.88
CA ARG A 55 8.40 -10.47 -3.61
C ARG A 55 7.82 -10.97 -4.93
N TRP A 56 6.64 -11.56 -4.90
CA TRP A 56 5.97 -12.07 -6.09
C TRP A 56 5.68 -10.96 -7.11
N LEU A 57 5.19 -9.80 -6.67
CA LEU A 57 4.97 -8.64 -7.55
C LEU A 57 6.24 -8.10 -8.21
N THR A 58 7.42 -8.40 -7.67
CA THR A 58 8.72 -7.95 -8.21
C THR A 58 9.38 -9.02 -9.09
N GLU A 59 9.28 -10.28 -8.69
CA GLU A 59 10.00 -11.41 -9.29
C GLU A 59 9.17 -12.16 -10.35
N SER A 60 7.83 -12.13 -10.26
CA SER A 60 6.97 -12.92 -11.14
C SER A 60 7.02 -12.42 -12.59
N PRO A 61 7.22 -13.31 -13.58
CA PRO A 61 7.10 -12.96 -14.99
C PRO A 61 5.75 -12.32 -15.31
N PHE A 62 4.67 -12.86 -14.74
CA PHE A 62 3.32 -12.32 -14.89
C PHE A 62 3.24 -10.86 -14.45
N ALA A 63 3.83 -10.53 -13.29
CA ALA A 63 3.80 -9.18 -12.77
C ALA A 63 4.56 -8.20 -13.68
N ARG A 64 5.69 -8.63 -14.25
CA ARG A 64 6.49 -7.79 -15.16
C ARG A 64 5.79 -7.47 -16.47
N GLU A 65 4.98 -8.40 -16.97
CA GLU A 65 4.28 -8.27 -18.24
C GLU A 65 2.95 -7.53 -18.09
N HIS A 66 2.22 -7.78 -17.00
CA HIS A 66 0.82 -7.36 -16.88
C HIS A 66 0.57 -6.28 -15.82
N ILE A 67 1.55 -5.92 -15.01
CA ILE A 67 1.40 -4.88 -13.97
C ILE A 67 2.17 -3.64 -14.38
N ARG A 68 1.46 -2.52 -14.49
CA ARG A 68 2.01 -1.21 -14.87
C ARG A 68 2.60 -0.49 -13.66
N LEU A 69 1.84 -0.42 -12.57
CA LEU A 69 2.21 0.29 -11.35
C LEU A 69 1.83 -0.52 -10.11
N VAL A 70 2.64 -0.37 -9.06
CA VAL A 70 2.40 -0.98 -7.75
C VAL A 70 2.48 0.11 -6.69
N TYR A 71 1.39 0.33 -5.97
CA TYR A 71 1.32 1.23 -4.84
C TYR A 71 1.35 0.43 -3.54
N ARG A 72 2.40 0.66 -2.75
CA ARG A 72 2.49 0.07 -1.42
C ARG A 72 1.56 0.83 -0.50
N GLY A 73 0.73 0.12 0.26
CA GLY A 73 -0.21 0.79 1.14
C GLY A 73 0.46 1.62 2.25
N GLU A 74 1.72 1.40 2.59
CA GLU A 74 2.47 2.29 3.53
C GLU A 74 2.60 3.72 3.01
N ASP A 75 2.77 3.86 1.69
CA ASP A 75 2.93 5.13 0.99
C ASP A 75 1.55 5.71 0.62
N GLY A 76 0.54 4.85 0.51
CA GLY A 76 -0.78 5.17 -0.02
C GLY A 76 -0.80 5.09 -1.55
N SER A 77 -1.91 5.52 -2.13
CA SER A 77 -2.06 5.62 -3.58
C SER A 77 -2.96 6.81 -3.94
N PRO A 78 -3.03 7.20 -5.22
CA PRO A 78 -4.05 8.14 -5.68
C PRO A 78 -5.49 7.65 -5.42
N TYR A 79 -5.67 6.35 -5.17
CA TYR A 79 -6.97 5.70 -4.99
C TYR A 79 -7.35 5.45 -3.53
N THR A 80 -6.36 5.36 -2.63
CA THR A 80 -6.57 5.01 -1.22
C THR A 80 -5.60 5.72 -0.28
N LEU A 81 -6.08 5.98 0.94
CA LEU A 81 -5.25 6.51 2.01
C LEU A 81 -4.17 5.49 2.43
N PRO A 82 -3.04 5.95 2.98
CA PRO A 82 -2.01 5.06 3.50
C PRO A 82 -2.56 4.02 4.49
N ASN A 83 -2.46 2.75 4.12
CA ASN A 83 -2.81 1.58 4.89
C ASN A 83 -1.76 0.47 4.70
N ALA A 84 -0.92 0.22 5.71
CA ALA A 84 0.18 -0.76 5.62
C ALA A 84 -0.24 -2.23 5.40
N GLY A 85 -1.55 -2.53 5.41
CA GLY A 85 -2.12 -3.85 5.21
C GLY A 85 -2.67 -4.10 3.81
N GLU A 86 -2.54 -3.14 2.90
CA GLU A 86 -2.95 -3.28 1.51
C GLU A 86 -1.81 -2.98 0.54
N THR A 87 -1.96 -3.47 -0.68
CA THR A 87 -1.14 -3.14 -1.84
C THR A 87 -2.09 -2.99 -3.03
N ILE A 88 -1.88 -1.97 -3.84
CA ILE A 88 -2.71 -1.70 -5.01
C ILE A 88 -1.86 -1.91 -6.25
N VAL A 89 -2.43 -2.58 -7.24
CA VAL A 89 -1.76 -2.83 -8.51
C VAL A 89 -2.63 -2.29 -9.65
N GLU A 90 -1.97 -1.62 -10.58
CA GLU A 90 -2.55 -1.19 -11.85
C GLU A 90 -2.15 -2.18 -12.93
N LEU A 91 -3.15 -2.75 -13.60
CA LEU A 91 -2.98 -3.74 -14.65
C LEU A 91 -2.84 -3.07 -16.02
N VAL A 92 -1.97 -3.63 -16.86
CA VAL A 92 -1.87 -3.26 -18.27
C VAL A 92 -3.09 -3.84 -18.99
N ASN A 93 -4.02 -2.99 -19.39
CA ASN A 93 -5.14 -3.38 -20.24
C ASN A 93 -5.02 -2.66 -21.58
N ASP A 94 -4.90 -3.44 -22.65
CA ASP A 94 -4.85 -2.92 -24.02
C ASP A 94 -6.22 -2.35 -24.48
N ASP A 95 -7.33 -2.79 -23.87
CA ASP A 95 -8.71 -2.44 -24.27
C ASP A 95 -9.34 -1.26 -23.51
N ALA A 96 -8.68 -0.68 -22.52
CA ALA A 96 -9.25 0.40 -21.73
C ALA A 96 -8.69 1.77 -22.19
N PRO A 97 -9.53 2.74 -22.64
CA PRO A 97 -9.03 4.08 -22.98
C PRO A 97 -8.28 4.65 -21.76
N PRO A 98 -7.16 5.38 -21.94
CA PRO A 98 -6.38 5.89 -20.81
C PRO A 98 -7.34 6.65 -19.89
N SER A 99 -7.58 6.11 -18.70
CA SER A 99 -8.38 6.84 -17.72
C SER A 99 -7.59 8.10 -17.46
N ARG A 100 -8.23 9.24 -17.75
CA ARG A 100 -7.79 10.57 -17.38
C ARG A 100 -7.02 10.46 -16.07
N GLN A 101 -5.72 10.75 -16.11
CA GLN A 101 -4.94 10.91 -14.89
C GLN A 101 -5.78 11.81 -13.98
N PRO A 102 -6.16 11.38 -12.76
CA PRO A 102 -6.74 12.34 -11.84
C PRO A 102 -5.69 13.43 -11.73
N ALA A 103 -6.05 14.65 -12.10
CA ALA A 103 -5.20 15.80 -11.90
C ALA A 103 -4.88 15.80 -10.41
N LEU A 104 -3.63 15.49 -10.07
CA LEU A 104 -3.13 15.68 -8.72
C LEU A 104 -3.22 17.19 -8.50
N ASP A 105 -4.20 17.61 -7.71
CA ASP A 105 -4.25 18.97 -7.21
C ASP A 105 -3.08 19.08 -6.22
N PHE A 106 -2.13 19.95 -6.56
CA PHE A 106 -0.91 20.16 -5.79
C PHE A 106 -1.18 20.89 -4.46
N ASP A 107 -2.36 21.48 -4.29
CA ASP A 107 -2.72 22.32 -3.14
C ASP A 107 -3.10 21.45 -1.92
N GLU A 108 -3.75 20.29 -2.13
CA GLU A 108 -4.09 19.33 -1.07
C GLU A 108 -2.86 18.58 -0.51
N GLU A 109 -1.84 18.35 -1.34
CA GLU A 109 -0.62 17.63 -0.97
C GLU A 109 0.25 18.47 -0.02
N GLU A 110 0.39 19.77 -0.32
CA GLU A 110 1.09 20.74 0.53
C GLU A 110 0.42 20.89 1.91
N GLU A 111 -0.92 20.91 1.97
CA GLU A 111 -1.66 21.03 3.22
C GLU A 111 -1.51 19.78 4.13
N ARG A 112 -1.37 18.60 3.51
CA ARG A 112 -1.12 17.34 4.23
C ARG A 112 0.31 17.26 4.76
N GLU A 113 1.29 17.73 3.99
CA GLU A 113 2.68 17.80 4.43
C GLU A 113 2.85 18.81 5.57
N ALA A 114 2.18 19.96 5.48
CA ALA A 114 2.10 20.94 6.57
C ALA A 114 1.51 20.33 7.86
N ARG A 115 0.46 19.50 7.77
CA ARG A 115 -0.10 18.79 8.94
C ARG A 115 0.85 17.74 9.52
N ARG A 116 1.62 17.02 8.69
CA ARG A 116 2.65 16.06 9.16
C ARG A 116 3.78 16.80 9.87
N ASN A 117 4.30 17.88 9.28
CA ASN A 117 5.34 18.71 9.86
C ASN A 117 4.89 19.37 11.17
N ALA A 118 3.66 19.87 11.25
CA ALA A 118 3.10 20.44 12.49
C ALA A 118 2.97 19.40 13.62
N LYS A 119 2.58 18.15 13.30
CA LYS A 119 2.53 17.05 14.28
C LYS A 119 3.93 16.64 14.74
N ALA A 120 4.91 16.61 13.83
CA ALA A 120 6.30 16.33 14.15
C ALA A 120 6.88 17.39 15.12
N LEU A 121 6.73 18.67 14.79
CA LEU A 121 7.12 19.82 15.63
C LEU A 121 6.47 19.79 17.02
N ARG A 122 5.16 19.47 17.09
CA ARG A 122 4.44 19.39 18.36
C ARG A 122 4.94 18.23 19.23
N SER A 123 5.24 17.09 18.60
CA SER A 123 5.79 15.92 19.30
C SER A 123 7.21 16.18 19.83
N ASP A 124 8.03 16.91 19.06
CA ASP A 124 9.39 17.26 19.44
C ASP A 124 9.41 18.27 20.60
N ARG A 125 8.59 19.33 20.53
CA ARG A 125 8.43 20.30 21.62
C ARG A 125 8.00 19.63 22.94
N LEU A 126 7.11 18.64 22.88
CA LEU A 126 6.70 17.84 24.03
C LEU A 126 7.82 16.94 24.56
N ARG A 127 8.63 16.35 23.69
CA ARG A 127 9.80 15.54 24.08
C ARG A 127 10.89 16.39 24.72
N THR A 128 11.16 17.58 24.18
CA THR A 128 12.20 18.49 24.67
C THR A 128 11.81 19.13 26.01
N ALA A 129 10.53 19.47 26.20
CA ALA A 129 10.01 19.94 27.49
C ALA A 129 10.11 18.88 28.60
N ARG A 130 9.92 17.60 28.27
CA ARG A 130 10.05 16.46 29.20
C ARG A 130 11.50 16.10 29.55
N ARG A 131 12.49 16.61 28.82
CA ARG A 131 13.93 16.35 29.04
C ARG A 131 14.63 17.38 29.94
N ARG A 132 13.96 18.46 30.38
CA ARG A 132 14.55 19.39 31.35
C ARG A 132 14.65 18.72 32.72
N PRO A 133 15.85 18.53 33.30
CA PRO A 133 15.96 18.01 34.65
C PRO A 133 15.36 19.00 35.64
N PRO A 134 14.80 18.54 36.78
CA PRO A 134 14.34 19.45 37.82
C PRO A 134 15.53 20.29 38.30
N THR A 135 15.38 21.61 38.27
CA THR A 135 16.32 22.56 38.85
C THR A 135 16.52 22.21 40.33
N ARG A 136 17.68 21.62 40.66
CA ARG A 136 18.08 21.37 42.04
C ARG A 136 18.31 22.72 42.73
N ARG A 137 17.60 22.96 43.82
CA ARG A 137 17.88 24.04 44.78
C ARG A 137 19.01 23.64 45.71
#